data_AF-A0A0R0LG03-F1
#
_entry.id   AF-A0A0R0LG03-F1
#
_cell.length_a   1.000
_cell.length_b   1.000
_cell.length_c   1.000
_cell.angle_alpha   90.00
_cell.angle_beta   90.00
_cell.angle_gamma   90.00
#
_symmetry.space_group_name_H-M   'P 1'
#
loop_
_entity.id
_entity.type
_entity.pdbx_description
1 polymer ?
#
loop_
_entity_poly.entity_id
_entity_poly.type
_entity_poly.pdbx_seq_one_letter_code
_entity_poly.pdbx_strand_id
1 'polypeptide(L)'
;MNHLTYIVPGLIPERFSGSVPELPYLEQLLAHAKVNSLAYRLTREQCSTTPLNTSQARETAERANLTSRYPHWLLSTPIHLHVEGDGLVLMDAHTFPIARSESEALVTTFNQHFLSEGLEFFILSESLWLIGSHHPLTTNIPHPLSRAGRSIAPYLPQGEQDKFWRQLFNELQMLCHEHSVNLKREQDRLRLIHGVWFWDSLTQLSLPTIEVITHLEAHAAYGDWERWSEELINLDNSLFKQIYEQLKLSQGEIRLFATDHPNSREIIFNPVNKWKFWRRPISLSTLI
;
A
#
# COMPACT_ATOMS: atom_id res chain seq x y z
N MET A 1 25.74 -5.59 13.78
CA MET A 1 25.42 -4.46 12.88
C MET A 1 23.95 -4.57 12.57
N ASN A 2 23.15 -3.53 12.79
CA ASN A 2 21.72 -3.58 12.45
C ASN A 2 21.60 -3.66 10.92
N HIS A 3 21.08 -4.78 10.42
CA HIS A 3 20.75 -4.98 9.02
C HIS A 3 19.42 -4.24 8.73
N LEU A 4 19.49 -2.91 8.62
CA LEU A 4 18.35 -2.10 8.21
C LEU A 4 17.98 -2.44 6.77
N THR A 5 16.70 -2.76 6.55
CA THR A 5 16.15 -3.05 5.23
C THR A 5 15.13 -1.98 4.85
N TYR A 6 15.29 -1.35 3.69
CA TYR A 6 14.32 -0.39 3.17
C TYR A 6 13.28 -1.08 2.30
N ILE A 7 12.02 -0.74 2.46
CA ILE A 7 10.93 -1.13 1.54
C ILE A 7 10.50 0.14 0.81
N VAL A 8 10.69 0.19 -0.51
CA VAL A 8 10.44 1.39 -1.32
C VAL A 8 9.40 1.08 -2.40
N PRO A 9 8.10 1.09 -2.04
CA PRO A 9 7.01 0.99 -3.00
C PRO A 9 7.07 2.12 -4.03
N GLY A 10 6.74 1.78 -5.29
CA GLY A 10 6.73 2.75 -6.39
C GLY A 10 8.10 3.09 -7.00
N LEU A 11 9.21 2.53 -6.51
CA LEU A 11 10.55 2.77 -7.08
C LEU A 11 10.71 2.19 -8.50
N ILE A 12 10.03 1.08 -8.79
CA ILE A 12 10.01 0.44 -10.12
C ILE A 12 8.56 0.30 -10.62
N PRO A 13 7.92 1.41 -11.07
CA PRO A 13 6.52 1.39 -11.45
C PRO A 13 6.26 0.48 -12.67
N GLU A 14 5.24 -0.37 -12.61
CA GLU A 14 4.84 -1.25 -13.72
C GLU A 14 4.44 -0.50 -15.00
N ARG A 15 3.90 0.71 -14.86
CA ARG A 15 3.29 1.49 -15.96
C ARG A 15 4.12 2.70 -16.37
N PHE A 16 5.38 2.78 -15.95
CA PHE A 16 6.19 3.97 -16.16
C PHE A 16 6.23 4.35 -17.66
N SER A 17 5.86 5.60 -17.94
CA SER A 17 5.94 6.16 -19.29
C SER A 17 6.63 7.52 -19.18
N GLY A 18 7.92 7.57 -19.52
CA GLY A 18 8.70 8.80 -19.42
C GLY A 18 10.20 8.52 -19.44
N SER A 19 10.99 9.54 -19.10
CA SER A 19 12.43 9.42 -18.88
C SER A 19 12.72 9.38 -17.39
N VAL A 20 13.52 8.42 -16.95
CA VAL A 20 14.08 8.41 -15.59
C VAL A 20 15.02 9.62 -15.44
N PRO A 21 14.89 10.43 -14.38
CA PRO A 21 15.79 11.55 -14.13
C PRO A 21 17.22 11.07 -13.82
N GLU A 22 18.19 11.99 -13.81
CA GLU A 22 19.53 11.69 -13.33
C GLU A 22 19.51 11.53 -11.80
N LEU A 23 20.05 10.40 -11.30
CA LEU A 23 20.00 10.03 -9.88
C LEU A 23 21.42 9.72 -9.39
N PRO A 24 22.29 10.74 -9.22
CA PRO A 24 23.72 10.54 -9.02
C PRO A 24 24.07 9.61 -7.86
N TYR A 25 23.28 9.58 -6.78
CA TYR A 25 23.58 8.70 -5.64
C TYR A 25 23.06 7.28 -5.86
N LEU A 26 21.81 7.12 -6.30
CA LEU A 26 21.22 5.83 -6.59
C LEU A 26 21.95 5.12 -7.73
N GLU A 27 22.33 5.82 -8.80
CA GLU A 27 23.04 5.19 -9.92
C GLU A 27 24.44 4.69 -9.52
N GLN A 28 25.11 5.41 -8.60
CA GLN A 28 26.38 4.97 -8.02
C GLN A 28 26.20 3.77 -7.08
N LEU A 29 25.11 3.76 -6.30
CA LEU A 29 24.75 2.61 -5.48
C LEU A 29 24.43 1.38 -6.35
N LEU A 30 23.64 1.54 -7.40
CA LEU A 30 23.29 0.48 -8.35
C LEU A 30 24.52 -0.09 -9.07
N ALA A 31 25.50 0.75 -9.42
CA ALA A 31 26.78 0.29 -9.99
C ALA A 31 27.55 -0.68 -9.07
N HIS A 32 27.25 -0.69 -7.77
CA HIS A 32 27.86 -1.56 -6.77
C HIS A 32 26.89 -2.58 -6.17
N ALA A 33 25.62 -2.55 -6.58
CA ALA A 33 24.59 -3.40 -6.04
C ALA A 33 24.62 -4.80 -6.63
N LYS A 34 24.11 -5.76 -5.86
CA LYS A 34 23.57 -7.01 -6.39
C LYS A 34 22.06 -6.86 -6.48
N VAL A 35 21.51 -7.07 -7.68
CA VAL A 35 20.06 -6.97 -7.93
C VAL A 35 19.52 -8.35 -8.23
N ASN A 36 18.50 -8.79 -7.46
CA ASN A 36 17.79 -10.04 -7.67
C ASN A 36 16.34 -9.75 -8.04
N SER A 37 15.82 -10.43 -9.05
CA SER A 37 14.39 -10.42 -9.39
C SER A 37 13.65 -11.47 -8.58
N LEU A 38 12.57 -11.07 -7.90
CA LEU A 38 11.68 -12.01 -7.24
C LEU A 38 10.75 -12.67 -8.27
N ALA A 39 10.40 -13.94 -8.03
CA ALA A 39 9.49 -14.71 -8.88
C ALA A 39 8.01 -14.34 -8.68
N TYR A 40 7.73 -13.41 -7.77
CA TYR A 40 6.39 -12.97 -7.39
C TYR A 40 6.40 -11.46 -7.11
N ARG A 41 5.21 -10.87 -7.17
CA ARG A 41 4.96 -9.50 -6.72
C ARG A 41 4.88 -9.49 -5.20
N LEU A 42 5.73 -8.67 -4.59
CA LEU A 42 5.71 -8.35 -3.16
C LEU A 42 5.14 -6.93 -2.98
N THR A 43 4.21 -6.73 -2.05
CA THR A 43 3.72 -5.40 -1.62
C THR A 43 4.31 -5.01 -0.26
N ARG A 44 4.24 -3.73 0.11
CA ARG A 44 4.77 -3.27 1.40
C ARG A 44 4.07 -3.91 2.60
N GLU A 45 2.78 -4.19 2.49
CA GLU A 45 1.97 -4.85 3.54
C GLU A 45 2.37 -6.31 3.79
N GLN A 46 3.10 -6.92 2.86
CA GLN A 46 3.62 -8.28 2.98
C GLN A 46 5.01 -8.31 3.62
N CYS A 47 5.61 -7.15 3.87
CA CYS A 47 6.90 -6.97 4.53
C CYS A 47 6.68 -6.55 5.98
N SER A 48 7.14 -7.36 6.94
CA SER A 48 6.91 -7.07 8.36
C SER A 48 8.05 -7.61 9.24
N THR A 49 8.08 -7.21 10.50
CA THR A 49 8.92 -7.81 11.54
C THR A 49 8.26 -9.02 12.21
N THR A 50 7.02 -9.34 11.83
CA THR A 50 6.26 -10.50 12.34
C THR A 50 6.64 -11.81 11.65
N PRO A 51 6.30 -12.97 12.22
CA PRO A 51 6.47 -14.26 11.57
C PRO A 51 5.76 -14.36 10.22
N LEU A 52 6.25 -15.24 9.35
CA LEU A 52 5.61 -15.54 8.07
C LEU A 52 4.16 -16.01 8.26
N ASN A 53 3.32 -15.69 7.27
CA ASN A 53 1.89 -16.01 7.25
C ASN A 53 1.07 -15.37 8.38
N THR A 54 1.59 -14.34 9.06
CA THR A 54 0.83 -13.56 10.03
C THR A 54 -0.13 -12.61 9.30
N SER A 55 -1.40 -12.62 9.69
CA SER A 55 -2.45 -11.72 9.19
C SER A 55 -2.26 -10.31 9.75
N GLN A 56 -2.20 -9.33 8.86
CA GLN A 56 -2.07 -7.92 9.23
C GLN A 56 -3.34 -7.40 9.91
N ALA A 57 -4.52 -7.79 9.45
CA ALA A 57 -5.78 -7.42 10.08
C ALA A 57 -5.85 -7.91 11.53
N ARG A 58 -5.47 -9.17 11.76
CA ARG A 58 -5.42 -9.74 13.11
C ARG A 58 -4.40 -9.02 13.98
N GLU A 59 -3.16 -8.83 13.51
CA GLU A 59 -2.13 -8.11 14.26
C GLU A 59 -2.59 -6.68 14.61
N THR A 60 -3.28 -6.02 13.68
CA THR A 60 -3.82 -4.68 13.91
C THR A 60 -4.92 -4.69 14.97
N ALA A 61 -5.81 -5.67 14.95
CA ALA A 61 -6.79 -5.88 16.01
C ALA A 61 -6.12 -6.19 17.36
N GLU A 62 -5.02 -6.95 17.38
CA GLU A 62 -4.25 -7.25 18.61
C GLU A 62 -3.65 -5.97 19.20
N ARG A 63 -3.00 -5.14 18.38
CA ARG A 63 -2.44 -3.84 18.80
C ARG A 63 -3.52 -2.88 19.30
N ALA A 64 -4.73 -2.96 18.74
CA ALA A 64 -5.89 -2.19 19.17
C ALA A 64 -6.60 -2.80 20.40
N ASN A 65 -6.15 -3.95 20.92
CA ASN A 65 -6.79 -4.71 22.01
C ASN A 65 -8.24 -5.15 21.70
N LEU A 66 -8.53 -5.47 20.44
CA LEU A 66 -9.87 -5.83 19.97
C LEU A 66 -10.08 -7.33 19.76
N THR A 67 -9.03 -8.16 19.74
CA THR A 67 -9.14 -9.58 19.36
C THR A 67 -10.03 -10.45 20.25
N SER A 68 -10.35 -10.01 21.46
CA SER A 68 -11.32 -10.69 22.33
C SER A 68 -12.77 -10.53 21.85
N ARG A 69 -13.06 -9.55 20.99
CA ARG A 69 -14.40 -9.22 20.49
C ARG A 69 -14.84 -10.20 19.40
N TYR A 70 -13.92 -10.53 18.49
CA TYR A 70 -14.20 -11.36 17.32
C TYR A 70 -13.04 -12.30 16.98
N PRO A 71 -13.33 -13.52 16.49
CA PRO A 71 -12.32 -14.47 16.03
C PRO A 71 -11.75 -14.16 14.62
N HIS A 72 -12.49 -13.42 13.78
CA HIS A 72 -12.12 -13.12 12.40
C HIS A 72 -12.06 -11.62 12.14
N TRP A 73 -11.05 -11.18 11.40
CA TRP A 73 -10.73 -9.77 11.16
C TRP A 73 -10.31 -9.53 9.72
N LEU A 74 -10.74 -8.41 9.16
CA LEU A 74 -10.16 -7.81 7.95
C LEU A 74 -9.92 -6.33 8.17
N LEU A 75 -9.00 -5.75 7.41
CA LEU A 75 -8.87 -4.32 7.28
C LEU A 75 -9.91 -3.81 6.30
N SER A 76 -10.38 -2.59 6.54
CA SER A 76 -11.41 -1.98 5.72
C SER A 76 -11.08 -0.50 5.52
N THR A 77 -11.08 -0.04 4.27
CA THR A 77 -10.65 1.32 3.90
C THR A 77 -11.72 1.98 3.05
N PRO A 78 -12.22 3.17 3.38
CA PRO A 78 -13.21 3.84 2.56
C PRO A 78 -12.64 4.17 1.18
N ILE A 79 -13.48 4.09 0.15
CA ILE A 79 -13.07 4.29 -1.24
C ILE A 79 -14.01 5.21 -1.99
N HIS A 80 -13.45 5.91 -2.95
CA HIS A 80 -14.18 6.58 -4.02
C HIS A 80 -14.07 5.74 -5.30
N LEU A 81 -15.17 5.63 -6.03
CA LEU A 81 -15.22 4.93 -7.31
C LEU A 81 -15.58 5.92 -8.42
N HIS A 82 -14.78 6.00 -9.47
CA HIS A 82 -15.06 6.84 -10.62
C HIS A 82 -15.25 5.99 -11.88
N VAL A 83 -16.16 6.40 -12.75
CA VAL A 83 -16.38 5.72 -14.05
C VAL A 83 -15.34 6.24 -15.03
N GLU A 84 -14.52 5.35 -15.58
CA GLU A 84 -13.56 5.67 -16.63
C GLU A 84 -13.66 4.63 -17.76
N GLY A 85 -14.05 5.09 -18.95
CA GLY A 85 -14.41 4.20 -20.06
C GLY A 85 -15.56 3.27 -19.67
N ASP A 86 -15.35 1.96 -19.80
CA ASP A 86 -16.32 0.91 -19.46
C ASP A 86 -16.11 0.33 -18.04
N GLY A 87 -15.27 0.96 -17.21
CA GLY A 87 -14.85 0.42 -15.91
C GLY A 87 -15.07 1.37 -14.73
N LEU A 88 -15.05 0.78 -13.52
CA LEU A 88 -14.99 1.51 -12.25
C LEU A 88 -13.55 1.53 -11.75
N VAL A 89 -13.01 2.72 -11.55
CA VAL A 89 -11.66 2.95 -11.05
C VAL A 89 -11.69 3.30 -9.57
N LEU A 90 -10.87 2.61 -8.78
CA LEU A 90 -10.70 2.87 -7.35
C LEU A 90 -9.78 4.07 -7.12
N MET A 91 -10.27 5.00 -6.31
CA MET A 91 -9.53 6.09 -5.70
C MET A 91 -9.57 5.93 -4.18
N ASP A 92 -8.40 6.02 -3.56
CA ASP A 92 -8.24 5.85 -2.13
C ASP A 92 -7.95 7.19 -1.44
N ALA A 93 -7.68 7.13 -0.13
CA ALA A 93 -7.53 8.31 0.72
C ALA A 93 -6.42 9.28 0.30
N HIS A 94 -5.45 8.88 -0.54
CA HIS A 94 -4.42 9.79 -1.06
C HIS A 94 -4.99 10.87 -1.98
N THR A 95 -6.04 10.54 -2.73
CA THR A 95 -6.75 11.51 -3.59
C THR A 95 -8.06 11.97 -2.96
N PHE A 96 -8.39 11.42 -1.78
CA PHE A 96 -9.70 11.50 -1.20
C PHE A 96 -9.64 11.66 0.32
N PRO A 97 -9.36 12.87 0.84
CA PRO A 97 -9.27 13.07 2.28
C PRO A 97 -10.64 12.87 2.93
N ILE A 98 -10.62 12.17 4.06
CA ILE A 98 -11.78 11.89 4.90
C ILE A 98 -11.50 12.48 6.26
N ALA A 99 -12.44 13.24 6.80
CA ALA A 99 -12.34 13.78 8.14
C ALA A 99 -12.72 12.70 9.18
N ARG A 100 -12.09 12.75 10.34
CA ARG A 100 -12.39 11.87 11.49
C ARG A 100 -13.90 11.76 11.77
N SER A 101 -14.58 12.90 11.81
CA SER A 101 -16.02 12.98 12.08
C SER A 101 -16.88 12.30 11.00
N GLU A 102 -16.42 12.28 9.75
CA GLU A 102 -17.13 11.59 8.66
C GLU A 102 -17.04 10.08 8.84
N SER A 103 -15.85 9.57 9.19
CA SER A 103 -15.63 8.16 9.49
C SER A 103 -16.44 7.70 10.69
N GLU A 104 -16.47 8.51 11.77
CA GLU A 104 -17.26 8.24 12.97
C GLU A 104 -18.76 8.15 12.67
N ALA A 105 -19.28 9.07 11.86
CA ALA A 105 -20.69 9.07 11.48
C ALA A 105 -21.04 7.84 10.62
N LEU A 106 -20.23 7.53 9.60
CA LEU A 106 -20.44 6.36 8.75
C LEU A 106 -20.36 5.05 9.51
N VAL A 107 -19.32 4.85 10.34
CA VAL A 107 -19.16 3.63 11.12
C VAL A 107 -20.29 3.47 12.14
N THR A 108 -20.82 4.56 12.69
CA THR A 108 -22.03 4.51 13.53
C THR A 108 -23.22 3.93 12.76
N THR A 109 -23.48 4.44 11.55
CA THR A 109 -24.56 3.91 10.69
C THR A 109 -24.31 2.46 10.28
N PHE A 110 -23.07 2.09 9.94
CA PHE A 110 -22.74 0.71 9.56
C PHE A 110 -22.94 -0.25 10.74
N ASN A 111 -22.52 0.12 11.95
CA ASN A 111 -22.72 -0.70 13.13
C ASN A 111 -24.20 -0.77 13.55
N GLN A 112 -25.01 0.26 13.31
CA GLN A 112 -26.45 0.17 13.51
C GLN A 112 -27.10 -0.86 12.58
N HIS A 113 -26.59 -1.00 11.35
CA HIS A 113 -27.13 -1.89 10.34
C HIS A 113 -26.61 -3.34 10.48
N PHE A 114 -25.30 -3.52 10.63
CA PHE A 114 -24.68 -4.86 10.52
C PHE A 114 -24.40 -5.56 11.85
N LEU A 115 -24.53 -4.89 13.00
CA LEU A 115 -24.18 -5.51 14.29
C LEU A 115 -25.07 -6.72 14.62
N SER A 116 -26.35 -6.68 14.25
CA SER A 116 -27.26 -7.83 14.40
C SER A 116 -26.89 -9.02 13.53
N GLU A 117 -26.14 -8.80 12.45
CA GLU A 117 -25.62 -9.83 11.56
C GLU A 117 -24.23 -10.32 11.98
N GLY A 118 -23.72 -9.83 13.13
CA GLY A 118 -22.45 -10.25 13.71
C GLY A 118 -21.23 -9.61 13.06
N LEU A 119 -21.39 -8.48 12.37
CA LEU A 119 -20.29 -7.66 11.85
C LEU A 119 -20.20 -6.34 12.61
N GLU A 120 -19.00 -5.95 13.03
CA GLU A 120 -18.74 -4.66 13.68
C GLU A 120 -17.51 -3.98 13.07
N PHE A 121 -17.64 -2.70 12.78
CA PHE A 121 -16.61 -1.83 12.24
C PHE A 121 -15.95 -1.03 13.36
N PHE A 122 -14.61 -0.92 13.30
CA PHE A 122 -13.80 -0.19 14.28
C PHE A 122 -12.86 0.78 13.57
N ILE A 123 -12.86 2.05 13.99
CA ILE A 123 -12.00 3.08 13.39
C ILE A 123 -10.60 3.01 14.01
N LEU A 124 -9.57 2.88 13.18
CA LEU A 124 -8.17 3.03 13.60
C LEU A 124 -7.65 4.43 13.26
N SER A 125 -7.92 4.88 12.03
CA SER A 125 -7.70 6.24 11.55
C SER A 125 -8.84 6.66 10.61
N GLU A 126 -8.77 7.88 10.09
CA GLU A 126 -9.74 8.45 9.16
C GLU A 126 -10.03 7.52 7.97
N SER A 127 -8.98 6.92 7.40
CA SER A 127 -9.06 6.10 6.19
C SER A 127 -8.75 4.62 6.39
N LEU A 128 -8.47 4.17 7.62
CA LEU A 128 -8.17 2.77 7.93
C LEU A 128 -9.00 2.29 9.10
N TRP A 129 -9.82 1.28 8.87
CA TRP A 129 -10.71 0.66 9.84
C TRP A 129 -10.47 -0.85 9.91
N LEU A 130 -11.12 -1.50 10.87
CA LEU A 130 -11.25 -2.96 10.97
C LEU A 130 -12.70 -3.35 10.82
N ILE A 131 -12.94 -4.55 10.30
CA ILE A 131 -14.21 -5.26 10.45
C ILE A 131 -13.96 -6.57 11.20
N GLY A 132 -14.69 -6.77 12.29
CA GLY A 132 -14.69 -8.00 13.09
C GLY A 132 -15.92 -8.84 12.78
N SER A 133 -15.78 -10.17 12.78
CA SER A 133 -16.89 -11.11 12.59
C SER A 133 -16.76 -12.39 13.41
N HIS A 134 -17.89 -12.94 13.84
CA HIS A 134 -17.98 -14.30 14.41
C HIS A 134 -17.91 -15.39 13.35
N HIS A 135 -18.20 -15.06 12.08
CA HIS A 135 -18.11 -15.97 10.95
C HIS A 135 -16.80 -15.74 10.18
N PRO A 136 -16.20 -16.78 9.57
CA PRO A 136 -14.99 -16.62 8.78
C PRO A 136 -15.18 -15.59 7.66
N LEU A 137 -14.32 -14.57 7.63
CA LEU A 137 -14.21 -13.63 6.53
C LEU A 137 -13.03 -14.05 5.66
N THR A 138 -13.31 -14.58 4.47
CA THR A 138 -12.25 -14.98 3.53
C THR A 138 -12.31 -14.09 2.31
N THR A 139 -11.19 -13.42 2.03
CA THR A 139 -11.07 -12.53 0.88
C THR A 139 -9.72 -12.74 0.19
N ASN A 140 -9.74 -12.71 -1.15
CA ASN A 140 -8.53 -12.65 -1.98
C ASN A 140 -8.36 -11.24 -2.60
N ILE A 141 -9.08 -10.26 -2.07
CA ILE A 141 -9.05 -8.88 -2.55
C ILE A 141 -7.69 -8.26 -2.18
N PRO A 142 -6.93 -7.73 -3.15
CA PRO A 142 -5.62 -7.15 -2.89
C PRO A 142 -5.72 -5.79 -2.18
N HIS A 143 -4.60 -5.33 -1.61
CA HIS A 143 -4.47 -3.99 -1.03
C HIS A 143 -4.94 -2.90 -2.03
N PRO A 144 -5.72 -1.90 -1.60
CA PRO A 144 -6.35 -0.91 -2.49
C PRO A 144 -5.33 -0.12 -3.33
N LEU A 145 -4.22 0.34 -2.75
CA LEU A 145 -3.19 1.08 -3.49
C LEU A 145 -2.53 0.28 -4.62
N SER A 146 -2.42 -1.05 -4.46
CA SER A 146 -1.84 -1.90 -5.50
C SER A 146 -2.68 -1.91 -6.79
N ARG A 147 -3.92 -1.40 -6.73
CA ARG A 147 -4.90 -1.33 -7.82
C ARG A 147 -5.48 0.07 -8.04
N ALA A 148 -4.94 1.09 -7.37
CA ALA A 148 -5.36 2.47 -7.60
C ALA A 148 -5.19 2.84 -9.08
N GLY A 149 -6.15 3.59 -9.63
CA GLY A 149 -6.13 3.95 -11.05
C GLY A 149 -6.40 2.79 -12.03
N ARG A 150 -6.94 1.66 -11.56
CA ARG A 150 -7.32 0.50 -12.40
C ARG A 150 -8.79 0.11 -12.20
N SER A 151 -9.33 -0.58 -13.21
CA SER A 151 -10.65 -1.20 -13.09
C SER A 151 -10.69 -2.20 -11.93
N ILE A 152 -11.70 -2.08 -11.07
CA ILE A 152 -11.91 -3.00 -9.94
C ILE A 152 -12.56 -4.32 -10.35
N ALA A 153 -13.13 -4.41 -11.55
CA ALA A 153 -13.94 -5.56 -11.97
C ALA A 153 -13.23 -6.93 -11.82
N PRO A 154 -11.92 -7.07 -12.16
CA PRO A 154 -11.20 -8.33 -11.95
C PRO A 154 -10.94 -8.69 -10.48
N TYR A 155 -11.13 -7.74 -9.57
CA TYR A 155 -10.75 -7.85 -8.15
C TYR A 155 -11.94 -7.81 -7.22
N LEU A 156 -13.16 -7.74 -7.77
CA LEU A 156 -14.35 -8.04 -6.98
C LEU A 156 -14.23 -9.47 -6.46
N PRO A 157 -14.73 -9.75 -5.24
CA PRO A 157 -14.64 -11.05 -4.62
C PRO A 157 -15.18 -12.14 -5.54
N GLN A 158 -14.52 -13.29 -5.50
CA GLN A 158 -14.83 -14.48 -6.25
C GLN A 158 -14.72 -15.68 -5.30
N GLY A 159 -15.38 -16.78 -5.64
CA GLY A 159 -15.35 -18.02 -4.84
C GLY A 159 -16.54 -18.20 -3.92
N GLU A 160 -16.38 -18.99 -2.87
CA GLU A 160 -17.48 -19.51 -2.05
C GLU A 160 -18.30 -18.41 -1.33
N GLN A 161 -17.68 -17.27 -1.00
CA GLN A 161 -18.33 -16.15 -0.32
C GLN A 161 -18.77 -15.02 -1.27
N ASP A 162 -18.78 -15.22 -2.60
CA ASP A 162 -19.12 -14.17 -3.59
C ASP A 162 -20.47 -13.49 -3.29
N LYS A 163 -21.52 -14.28 -3.02
CA LYS A 163 -22.84 -13.75 -2.71
C LYS A 163 -22.85 -12.86 -1.47
N PHE A 164 -22.18 -13.29 -0.40
CA PHE A 164 -22.05 -12.54 0.84
C PHE A 164 -21.36 -11.20 0.57
N TRP A 165 -20.22 -11.22 -0.13
CA TRP A 165 -19.48 -10.00 -0.40
C TRP A 165 -20.20 -9.03 -1.33
N ARG A 166 -20.87 -9.52 -2.39
CA ARG A 166 -21.69 -8.67 -3.26
C ARG A 166 -22.81 -8.01 -2.47
N GLN A 167 -23.47 -8.77 -1.60
CA GLN A 167 -24.53 -8.23 -0.75
C GLN A 167 -23.97 -7.15 0.19
N LEU A 168 -22.88 -7.43 0.91
CA LEU A 168 -22.24 -6.48 1.81
C LEU A 168 -21.80 -5.20 1.08
N PHE A 169 -21.18 -5.30 -0.09
CA PHE A 169 -20.79 -4.12 -0.88
C PHE A 169 -21.99 -3.31 -1.35
N ASN A 170 -23.04 -3.96 -1.84
CA ASN A 170 -24.26 -3.27 -2.27
C ASN A 170 -24.92 -2.53 -1.10
N GLU A 171 -25.02 -3.18 0.06
CA GLU A 171 -25.61 -2.56 1.25
C GLU A 171 -24.77 -1.38 1.76
N LEU A 172 -23.44 -1.51 1.82
CA LEU A 172 -22.56 -0.39 2.14
C LEU A 172 -22.68 0.76 1.14
N GLN A 173 -22.82 0.46 -0.16
CA GLN A 173 -23.04 1.47 -1.20
C GLN A 173 -24.36 2.22 -0.97
N MET A 174 -25.46 1.52 -0.68
CA MET A 174 -26.75 2.14 -0.38
C MET A 174 -26.66 3.03 0.87
N LEU A 175 -26.11 2.50 1.97
CA LEU A 175 -25.93 3.25 3.21
C LEU A 175 -25.08 4.50 3.00
N CYS A 176 -23.96 4.39 2.28
CA CYS A 176 -23.13 5.53 1.92
C CYS A 176 -23.89 6.56 1.10
N HIS A 177 -24.61 6.14 0.06
CA HIS A 177 -25.29 7.05 -0.87
C HIS A 177 -26.33 7.93 -0.17
N GLU A 178 -27.07 7.35 0.78
CA GLU A 178 -28.12 8.05 1.52
C GLU A 178 -27.59 8.85 2.73
N HIS A 179 -26.31 8.68 3.08
CA HIS A 179 -25.75 9.24 4.31
C HIS A 179 -25.54 10.76 4.23
N SER A 180 -25.84 11.45 5.33
CA SER A 180 -25.68 12.92 5.46
C SER A 180 -24.25 13.41 5.18
N VAL A 181 -23.24 12.57 5.46
CA VAL A 181 -21.84 12.84 5.08
C VAL A 181 -21.72 13.03 3.57
N ASN A 182 -22.23 12.12 2.76
CA ASN A 182 -22.10 12.24 1.31
C ASN A 182 -22.93 13.40 0.76
N LEU A 183 -24.11 13.67 1.32
CA LEU A 183 -24.89 14.87 0.97
C LEU A 183 -24.09 16.15 1.23
N LYS A 184 -23.37 16.22 2.36
CA LYS A 184 -22.52 17.37 2.70
C LYS A 184 -21.29 17.46 1.79
N ARG A 185 -20.63 16.34 1.52
CA ARG A 185 -19.49 16.27 0.59
C ARG A 185 -19.88 16.73 -0.81
N GLU A 186 -21.06 16.33 -1.29
CA GLU A 186 -21.59 16.77 -2.59
C GLU A 186 -21.79 18.29 -2.64
N GLN A 187 -22.41 18.87 -1.61
CA GLN A 187 -22.60 20.32 -1.48
C GLN A 187 -21.26 21.08 -1.51
N ASP A 188 -20.25 20.51 -0.86
CA ASP A 188 -18.91 21.08 -0.78
C ASP A 188 -18.03 20.72 -1.99
N ARG A 189 -18.60 20.04 -3.00
CA ARG A 189 -17.91 19.56 -4.23
C ARG A 189 -16.70 18.68 -3.95
N LEU A 190 -16.74 17.96 -2.84
CA LEU A 190 -15.79 16.91 -2.51
C LEU A 190 -16.22 15.62 -3.20
N ARG A 191 -15.25 14.73 -3.46
CA ARG A 191 -15.54 13.36 -3.91
C ARG A 191 -16.48 12.67 -2.90
N LEU A 192 -17.22 11.65 -3.31
CA LEU A 192 -18.12 10.91 -2.42
C LEU A 192 -17.45 9.63 -1.89
N ILE A 193 -17.84 9.20 -0.70
CA ILE A 193 -17.46 7.90 -0.14
C ILE A 193 -18.42 6.88 -0.74
N HIS A 194 -18.01 6.12 -1.76
CA HIS A 194 -18.90 5.16 -2.43
C HIS A 194 -19.01 3.84 -1.69
N GLY A 195 -18.06 3.50 -0.83
CA GLY A 195 -18.11 2.27 -0.07
C GLY A 195 -16.83 2.04 0.71
N VAL A 196 -16.61 0.79 1.09
CA VAL A 196 -15.45 0.34 1.84
C VAL A 196 -14.80 -0.80 1.07
N TRP A 197 -13.48 -0.80 0.99
CA TRP A 197 -12.68 -1.87 0.41
C TRP A 197 -12.14 -2.77 1.51
N PHE A 198 -12.35 -4.07 1.41
CA PHE A 198 -11.93 -5.06 2.40
C PHE A 198 -10.68 -5.78 1.95
N TRP A 199 -9.70 -5.90 2.83
CA TRP A 199 -8.42 -6.53 2.50
C TRP A 199 -7.74 -7.08 3.74
N ASP A 200 -6.81 -8.00 3.50
CA ASP A 200 -5.82 -8.43 4.47
C ASP A 200 -4.54 -8.78 3.71
N SER A 201 -3.43 -8.77 4.43
CA SER A 201 -2.14 -9.17 3.89
C SER A 201 -1.50 -10.16 4.85
N LEU A 202 -0.99 -11.25 4.29
CA LEU A 202 -0.16 -12.19 5.03
C LEU A 202 1.30 -11.79 4.88
N THR A 203 2.03 -11.80 5.99
CA THR A 203 3.48 -11.57 5.97
C THR A 203 4.15 -12.60 5.06
N GLN A 204 4.75 -12.15 3.96
CA GLN A 204 5.54 -12.98 3.05
C GLN A 204 7.04 -12.81 3.26
N LEU A 205 7.45 -11.65 3.79
CA LEU A 205 8.83 -11.34 4.05
C LEU A 205 8.99 -10.84 5.49
N SER A 206 9.54 -11.70 6.35
CA SER A 206 9.84 -11.40 7.75
C SER A 206 11.27 -10.87 7.87
N LEU A 207 11.43 -9.64 8.33
CA LEU A 207 12.70 -8.91 8.37
C LEU A 207 12.96 -8.36 9.78
N PRO A 208 14.20 -8.34 10.27
CA PRO A 208 14.50 -7.95 11.65
C PRO A 208 14.33 -6.45 11.91
N THR A 209 14.56 -5.60 10.91
CA THR A 209 14.43 -4.15 11.02
C THR A 209 14.09 -3.61 9.65
N ILE A 210 12.95 -2.94 9.55
CA ILE A 210 12.43 -2.39 8.29
C ILE A 210 12.15 -0.90 8.43
N GLU A 211 12.35 -0.18 7.34
CA GLU A 211 11.88 1.18 7.15
C GLU A 211 11.14 1.26 5.81
N VAL A 212 9.90 1.74 5.83
CA VAL A 212 9.05 1.81 4.64
C VAL A 212 9.03 3.25 4.13
N ILE A 213 9.43 3.44 2.87
CA ILE A 213 9.56 4.74 2.22
C ILE A 213 8.45 4.90 1.19
N THR A 214 7.35 5.54 1.58
CA THR A 214 6.11 5.58 0.78
C THR A 214 6.00 6.78 -0.17
N HIS A 215 7.00 7.67 -0.21
CA HIS A 215 6.96 8.93 -0.98
C HIS A 215 6.65 8.74 -2.48
N LEU A 216 7.05 7.61 -3.08
CA LEU A 216 6.82 7.33 -4.50
C LEU A 216 5.52 6.58 -4.77
N GLU A 217 4.96 5.90 -3.77
CA GLU A 217 3.93 4.87 -3.94
C GLU A 217 2.68 5.41 -4.62
N ALA A 218 2.11 6.49 -4.08
CA ALA A 218 0.89 7.08 -4.60
C ALA A 218 1.12 7.65 -6.02
N HIS A 219 2.18 8.43 -6.23
CA HIS A 219 2.48 9.00 -7.56
C HIS A 219 2.69 7.91 -8.61
N ALA A 220 3.40 6.83 -8.26
CA ALA A 220 3.60 5.68 -9.12
C ALA A 220 2.29 4.93 -9.42
N ALA A 221 1.42 4.78 -8.43
CA ALA A 221 0.14 4.08 -8.58
C ALA A 221 -0.83 4.85 -9.48
N TYR A 222 -0.92 6.18 -9.31
CA TYR A 222 -1.81 7.05 -10.09
C TYR A 222 -1.22 7.49 -11.45
N GLY A 223 0.06 7.18 -11.72
CA GLY A 223 0.72 7.56 -12.98
C GLY A 223 1.10 9.04 -13.07
N ASP A 224 1.26 9.71 -11.93
CA ASP A 224 1.72 11.10 -11.84
C ASP A 224 3.25 11.13 -11.99
N TRP A 225 3.73 10.97 -13.22
CA TRP A 225 5.16 10.80 -13.49
C TRP A 225 5.99 12.06 -13.26
N GLU A 226 5.37 13.24 -13.36
CA GLU A 226 6.02 14.52 -13.04
C GLU A 226 6.35 14.56 -11.55
N ARG A 227 5.35 14.36 -10.67
CA ARG A 227 5.58 14.32 -9.22
C ARG A 227 6.42 13.14 -8.79
N TRP A 228 6.25 11.97 -9.40
CA TRP A 228 7.09 10.81 -9.14
C TRP A 228 8.57 11.12 -9.41
N SER A 229 8.88 11.83 -10.51
CA SER A 229 10.24 12.23 -10.85
C SER A 229 10.81 13.24 -9.84
N GLU A 230 10.02 14.26 -9.47
CA GLU A 230 10.39 15.23 -8.42
C GLU A 230 10.73 14.54 -7.09
N GLU A 231 9.85 13.65 -6.63
CA GLU A 231 10.04 12.92 -5.38
C GLU A 231 11.20 11.92 -5.44
N LEU A 232 11.44 11.31 -6.61
CA LEU A 232 12.58 10.42 -6.80
C LEU A 232 13.92 11.18 -6.72
N ILE A 233 13.98 12.39 -7.28
CA ILE A 233 15.15 13.28 -7.14
C ILE A 233 15.33 13.70 -5.67
N ASN A 234 14.24 13.99 -4.95
CA ASN A 234 14.29 14.31 -3.53
C ASN A 234 14.82 13.13 -2.70
N LEU A 235 14.35 11.91 -2.97
CA LEU A 235 14.85 10.68 -2.34
C LEU A 235 16.33 10.42 -2.67
N ASP A 236 16.77 10.72 -3.89
CA ASP A 236 18.17 10.61 -4.27
C ASP A 236 19.07 11.52 -3.43
N ASN A 237 18.66 12.78 -3.29
CA ASN A 237 19.41 13.78 -2.55
C ASN A 237 19.29 13.68 -1.02
N SER A 238 18.38 12.85 -0.52
CA SER A 238 18.18 12.57 0.91
C SER A 238 18.61 11.15 1.27
N LEU A 239 17.71 10.18 1.13
CA LEU A 239 17.90 8.79 1.54
C LEU A 239 19.07 8.13 0.80
N PHE A 240 19.11 8.14 -0.54
CA PHE A 240 20.16 7.43 -1.27
C PHE A 240 21.53 8.07 -1.08
N LYS A 241 21.60 9.40 -0.98
CA LYS A 241 22.80 10.11 -0.56
C LYS A 241 23.29 9.66 0.82
N GLN A 242 22.40 9.54 1.80
CA GLN A 242 22.75 9.07 3.13
C GLN A 242 23.28 7.62 3.10
N ILE A 243 22.59 6.72 2.39
CA ILE A 243 23.01 5.33 2.19
C ILE A 243 24.39 5.27 1.53
N TYR A 244 24.61 6.07 0.50
CA TYR A 244 25.88 6.14 -0.22
C TYR A 244 27.04 6.60 0.67
N GLU A 245 26.86 7.67 1.44
CA GLU A 245 27.89 8.15 2.37
C GLU A 245 28.13 7.15 3.51
N GLN A 246 27.10 6.47 4.00
CA GLN A 246 27.24 5.41 5.00
C GLN A 246 28.05 4.22 4.46
N LEU A 247 27.81 3.79 3.22
CA LEU A 247 28.51 2.66 2.60
C LEU A 247 29.95 2.98 2.17
N LYS A 248 30.35 4.25 2.10
CA LYS A 248 31.77 4.65 1.97
C LYS A 248 32.58 4.44 3.25
N LEU A 249 31.92 4.50 4.41
CA LEU A 249 32.54 4.45 5.73
C LEU A 249 32.40 3.08 6.39
N SER A 250 31.42 2.27 5.97
CA SER A 250 31.09 0.98 6.58
C SER A 250 31.54 -0.21 5.73
N GLN A 251 31.67 -1.37 6.38
CA GLN A 251 31.90 -2.68 5.74
C GLN A 251 30.61 -3.50 5.62
N GLY A 252 29.46 -2.93 6.02
CA GLY A 252 28.16 -3.61 6.02
C GLY A 252 27.41 -3.44 4.71
N GLU A 253 26.42 -4.30 4.48
CA GLU A 253 25.47 -4.18 3.38
C GLU A 253 24.17 -3.51 3.84
N ILE A 254 23.51 -2.81 2.91
CA ILE A 254 22.15 -2.29 3.10
C ILE A 254 21.25 -2.96 2.06
N ARG A 255 20.09 -3.44 2.50
CA ARG A 255 19.11 -4.09 1.62
C ARG A 255 17.95 -3.16 1.35
N LEU A 256 17.44 -3.22 0.12
CA LEU A 256 16.27 -2.50 -0.33
C LEU A 256 15.37 -3.45 -1.12
N PHE A 257 14.08 -3.44 -0.85
CA PHE A 257 13.07 -4.08 -1.69
C PHE A 257 12.28 -3.02 -2.44
N ALA A 258 12.32 -3.10 -3.77
CA ALA A 258 11.49 -2.29 -4.64
C ALA A 258 10.23 -3.11 -4.96
N THR A 259 9.09 -2.69 -4.41
CA THR A 259 7.83 -3.46 -4.40
C THR A 259 6.87 -3.05 -5.51
N ASP A 260 5.74 -3.77 -5.64
CA ASP A 260 4.58 -3.44 -6.49
C ASP A 260 4.75 -3.62 -8.01
N HIS A 261 5.97 -3.82 -8.48
CA HIS A 261 6.25 -4.36 -9.82
C HIS A 261 5.84 -5.85 -9.93
N PRO A 262 5.41 -6.37 -11.10
CA PRO A 262 5.09 -7.80 -11.27
C PRO A 262 6.22 -8.72 -10.84
N ASN A 263 7.45 -8.28 -11.09
CA ASN A 263 8.67 -8.89 -10.57
C ASN A 263 9.32 -7.88 -9.62
N SER A 264 8.99 -7.90 -8.33
CA SER A 264 9.65 -7.05 -7.33
C SER A 264 11.17 -7.29 -7.34
N ARG A 265 11.96 -6.31 -6.88
CA ARG A 265 13.44 -6.42 -6.87
C ARG A 265 13.96 -6.39 -5.45
N GLU A 266 14.88 -7.30 -5.13
CA GLU A 266 15.79 -7.15 -3.99
C GLU A 266 17.08 -6.51 -4.49
N ILE A 267 17.47 -5.40 -3.87
CA ILE A 267 18.67 -4.65 -4.19
C ILE A 267 19.56 -4.65 -2.94
N ILE A 268 20.73 -5.25 -3.06
CA ILE A 268 21.71 -5.32 -1.98
C ILE A 268 22.84 -4.35 -2.31
N PHE A 269 22.88 -3.23 -1.60
CA PHE A 269 23.95 -2.25 -1.69
C PHE A 269 25.15 -2.71 -0.86
N ASN A 270 26.26 -2.93 -1.55
CA ASN A 270 27.54 -3.33 -0.94
C ASN A 270 28.36 -2.08 -0.57
N PRO A 271 29.37 -2.22 0.32
CA PRO A 271 30.33 -1.16 0.60
C PRO A 271 30.91 -0.55 -0.68
N VAL A 272 30.91 0.77 -0.75
CA VAL A 272 31.47 1.51 -1.89
C VAL A 272 32.98 1.44 -1.77
N ASN A 273 33.59 0.56 -2.57
CA ASN A 273 35.04 0.45 -2.57
C ASN A 273 35.63 1.71 -3.20
N LYS A 274 36.34 2.51 -2.38
CA LYS A 274 37.00 3.77 -2.79
C LYS A 274 37.93 3.59 -4.00
N TRP A 275 38.42 2.38 -4.24
CA TRP A 275 39.27 2.07 -5.37
C TRP A 275 38.49 1.79 -6.64
N LYS A 276 37.22 1.36 -6.60
CA LYS A 276 36.41 1.03 -7.79
C LYS A 276 35.70 2.25 -8.41
N PHE A 277 36.31 3.44 -8.34
CA PHE A 277 35.75 4.69 -8.88
C PHE A 277 35.56 4.67 -10.41
N TRP A 278 36.14 3.70 -11.11
CA TRP A 278 35.99 3.49 -12.56
C TRP A 278 34.67 2.81 -12.95
N ARG A 279 33.86 2.33 -12.01
CA ARG A 279 32.54 1.75 -12.33
C ARG A 279 31.61 2.85 -12.81
N ARG A 280 31.03 2.64 -13.99
CA ARG A 280 30.05 3.58 -14.55
C ARG A 280 28.75 3.53 -13.74
N PRO A 281 28.11 4.68 -13.48
CA PRO A 281 26.77 4.71 -12.90
C PRO A 281 25.81 3.85 -13.73
N ILE A 282 24.88 3.17 -13.06
CA ILE A 282 23.84 2.37 -13.70
C ILE A 282 22.50 3.06 -13.48
N SER A 283 21.82 3.46 -14.56
CA SER A 283 20.52 4.11 -14.47
C SER A 283 19.45 3.19 -13.88
N LEU A 284 18.52 3.75 -13.11
CA LEU A 284 17.33 3.06 -12.60
C LEU A 284 16.45 2.53 -13.75
N SER A 285 16.52 3.12 -14.95
CA SER A 285 15.79 2.65 -16.13
C SER A 285 16.13 1.21 -16.54
N THR A 286 17.22 0.64 -16.02
CA THR A 286 17.57 -0.78 -16.23
C THR A 286 16.70 -1.74 -15.42
N LEU A 287 15.95 -1.23 -14.43
CA LEU A 287 15.11 -2.00 -13.52
C LEU A 287 13.61 -1.84 -13.76
N ILE A 288 13.22 -0.80 -14.52
CA ILE A 288 11.85 -0.45 -14.93
C ILE A 288 11.59 -1.04 -16.31
#